data_AF-A0A3E1EWJ2-F1
#
_entry.id   AF-A0A3E1EWJ2-F1
#
_cell.length_a   1.000
_cell.length_b   1.000
_cell.length_c   1.000
_cell.angle_alpha   90.00
_cell.angle_beta   90.00
_cell.angle_gamma   90.00
#
_symmetry.space_group_name_H-M   'P 1'
#
loop_
_entity.id
_entity.type
_entity.pdbx_description
1 polymer ?
#
loop_
_entity_poly.entity_id
_entity_poly.type
_entity_poly.pdbx_seq_one_letter_code
_entity_poly.pdbx_strand_id
1 'polypeptide(L)' 'MDTDKDGKLSESEVKGPLAKEFATIDTDENGFLTLEELDAFTPTRI' A
#
# COMPACT_ATOMS: atom_id res chain seq x y z
N MET A 1 -6.99 -2.48 6.29
CA MET A 1 -6.85 -2.21 7.75
C MET A 1 -5.75 -3.14 8.19
N ASP A 2 -4.63 -2.60 8.68
CA ASP A 2 -3.43 -3.37 9.03
C ASP A 2 -3.73 -4.20 10.28
N THR A 3 -4.02 -5.48 10.06
CA THR A 3 -4.61 -6.40 11.03
C THR A 3 -3.52 -7.13 11.80
N ASP A 4 -2.41 -7.43 11.15
CA ASP A 4 -1.23 -8.04 11.76
C ASP A 4 -0.27 -7.01 12.38
N LYS A 5 -0.50 -5.71 12.14
CA LYS A 5 0.25 -4.57 12.69
C LYS A 5 1.72 -4.62 12.30
N ASP A 6 1.98 -5.10 11.09
CA ASP A 6 3.32 -5.24 10.57
C ASP A 6 3.81 -3.95 9.88
N GLY A 7 2.94 -2.93 9.77
CA GLY A 7 3.24 -1.65 9.14
C GLY A 7 3.06 -1.65 7.62
N LYS A 8 2.46 -2.70 7.06
CA LYS A 8 2.09 -2.80 5.65
C LYS A 8 0.66 -3.33 5.51
N LEU A 9 0.17 -3.34 4.28
CA LEU A 9 -1.19 -3.75 3.95
C LEU A 9 -1.12 -4.78 2.82
N SER A 10 -1.40 -6.04 3.15
CA SER A 10 -1.46 -7.12 2.16
C SER A 10 -2.68 -6.99 1.24
N GLU A 11 -2.64 -7.57 0.04
CA GLU A 11 -3.77 -7.57 -0.91
C GLU A 11 -5.10 -8.03 -0.26
N SER A 12 -5.03 -8.94 0.71
CA SER A 12 -6.20 -9.44 1.46
C SER A 12 -6.78 -8.39 2.43
N GLU A 13 -5.94 -7.51 2.95
CA GLU A 13 -6.30 -6.42 3.87
C GLU A 13 -6.66 -5.12 3.14
N VAL A 14 -6.18 -4.98 1.91
CA VAL A 14 -6.47 -3.85 1.04
C VAL A 14 -7.82 -4.09 0.37
N LYS A 15 -8.75 -3.14 0.51
CA LYS A 15 -10.08 -3.22 -0.10
C LYS A 15 -10.49 -1.88 -0.68
N GLY A 16 -11.39 -1.93 -1.66
CA GLY A 16 -11.92 -0.74 -2.32
C GLY A 16 -10.94 -0.15 -3.34
N PRO A 17 -10.85 1.18 -3.49
CA PRO A 17 -10.02 1.81 -4.52
C PRO A 17 -8.52 1.53 -4.34
N LEU A 18 -8.04 1.35 -3.10
CA LEU A 18 -6.65 0.96 -2.85
C LEU A 18 -6.30 -0.41 -3.46
N ALA A 19 -7.26 -1.34 -3.54
CA ALA A 19 -7.02 -2.64 -4.16
C ALA A 19 -6.89 -2.54 -5.70
N LYS A 20 -7.49 -1.51 -6.30
CA LYS A 20 -7.37 -1.23 -7.74
C LYS A 20 -6.04 -0.56 -8.07
N GLU A 21 -5.63 0.36 -7.21
CA GLU A 21 -4.34 1.05 -7.29
C GLU A 21 -3.21 0.22 -6.65
N PHE A 22 -3.50 -0.96 -6.12
CA PHE A 22 -2.54 -1.79 -5.39
C PHE A 22 -1.31 -2.06 -6.25
N ALA A 23 -1.49 -2.58 -7.46
CA ALA A 23 -0.40 -2.82 -8.41
C ALA A 23 0.31 -1.54 -8.90
N THR A 24 -0.27 -0.36 -8.64
CA THR A 24 0.37 0.93 -8.98
C THR A 24 1.17 1.49 -7.80
N ILE A 25 0.75 1.18 -6.56
CA ILE A 25 1.39 1.60 -5.32
C ILE A 25 2.49 0.61 -4.91
N ASP A 26 2.24 -0.70 -5.07
CA ASP A 26 3.16 -1.82 -4.87
C ASP A 26 4.25 -1.77 -5.95
N THR A 27 5.26 -0.94 -5.72
CA THR A 27 6.32 -0.67 -6.68
C THR A 27 7.39 -1.75 -6.69
N ASP A 28 7.52 -2.48 -5.58
CA ASP A 28 8.45 -3.61 -5.48
C ASP A 28 7.80 -4.96 -5.85
N GLU A 29 6.49 -4.96 -6.16
CA GLU A 29 5.68 -6.11 -6.56
C GLU A 29 5.75 -7.26 -5.53
N ASN A 30 5.91 -6.92 -4.24
CA ASN A 30 6.05 -7.90 -3.18
C ASN A 30 4.70 -8.45 -2.69
N GLY A 31 3.57 -7.85 -3.11
CA GLY A 31 2.23 -8.24 -2.68
C GLY A 31 1.77 -7.59 -1.38
N PHE A 32 2.40 -6.49 -0.96
CA PHE A 32 2.06 -5.69 0.21
C PHE A 32 2.31 -4.19 -0.03
N LEU A 33 1.40 -3.33 0.42
CA LEU A 33 1.63 -1.88 0.43
C LEU A 33 2.30 -1.47 1.73
N THR A 34 3.55 -1.06 1.66
CA THR A 34 4.25 -0.48 2.80
C THR A 34 3.85 0.98 3.03
N LEU A 35 4.09 1.48 4.24
CA LEU A 35 3.94 2.92 4.54
C LEU A 35 4.80 3.78 3.60
N GLU A 36 6.00 3.32 3.25
CA GLU A 36 6.90 4.04 2.34
C GLU A 36 6.32 4.16 0.93
N GLU A 37 5.71 3.10 0.41
CA GLU A 37 5.06 3.10 -0.90
C GLU A 37 3.80 3.96 -0.93
N LEU A 38 3.01 3.94 0.16
CA LEU A 38 1.85 4.81 0.30
C LEU A 38 2.26 6.29 0.40
N ASP A 39 3.35 6.59 1.13
CA ASP A 39 3.89 7.96 1.24
C ASP A 39 4.46 8.42 -0.11
N ALA A 40 5.14 7.52 -0.85
CA ALA A 40 5.63 7.78 -2.20
C ALA A 40 4.51 8.01 -3.23
N PHE A 41 3.38 7.30 -3.09
CA PHE A 41 2.22 7.47 -3.96
C PHE A 41 1.50 8.81 -3.75
N THR A 42 1.67 9.47 -2.59
CA THR A 42 1.25 10.86 -2.42
C THR A 42 2.42 11.80 -2.72
N PRO A 43 2.57 12.32 -3.96
CA PRO A 43 3.70 13.15 -4.32
C PRO A 43 3.53 14.56 -3.78
N THR A 44 3.51 14.76 -2.45
CA THR A 44 3.63 16.10 -1.88
C THR A 44 4.11 16.04 -0.43
N ARG A 45 5.43 16.06 -0.25
CA ARG A 45 6.06 16.58 0.97
C ARG A 45 7.02 17.70 0.55
N ILE A 46 6.46 18.90 0.37
CA ILE A 46 7.19 20.16 0.21
C ILE A 46 7.32 20.87 1.56
#